data_AF-A0A1V1NWI3-F1
#
_entry.id   AF-A0A1V1NWI3-F1
#
_cell.length_a   1.000
_cell.length_b   1.000
_cell.length_c   1.000
_cell.angle_alpha   90.00
_cell.angle_beta   90.00
_cell.angle_gamma   90.00
#
_symmetry.space_group_name_H-M   'P 1'
#
loop_
_entity.id
_entity.type
_entity.pdbx_description
1 polymer ?
#
loop_
_entity_poly.entity_id
_entity_poly.type
_entity_poly.pdbx_seq_one_letter_code
_entity_poly.pdbx_strand_id
1 'polypeptide(L)'
;MNKKKRPKNQKLLSFTDNRQDASLQTGHFNDFICIVRLRSALYHALQKNKNGIKIHEITERVSEELNLHESEFAREYNTDWPDDDNTSALKDYLLIRILYDLKRGWRYILPNLEQCGLLQITYHKLDLFVQQEPFF
;
A
#
# COMPACT_ATOMS: atom_id res chain seq x y z
N MET A 1 -47.81 -45.04 -20.73
CA MET A 1 -46.72 -44.61 -21.63
C MET A 1 -46.70 -43.08 -21.72
N ASN A 2 -46.11 -42.41 -20.71
CA ASN A 2 -46.07 -40.94 -20.63
C ASN A 2 -44.90 -40.39 -21.43
N LYS A 3 -45.17 -39.76 -22.59
CA LYS A 3 -44.14 -39.11 -23.42
C LYS A 3 -43.65 -37.84 -22.71
N LYS A 4 -42.53 -37.96 -21.97
CA LYS A 4 -41.71 -36.80 -21.54
C LYS A 4 -41.35 -35.97 -22.79
N LYS A 5 -41.93 -34.78 -22.95
CA LYS A 5 -41.51 -33.80 -23.96
C LYS A 5 -40.02 -33.55 -23.76
N ARG A 6 -39.19 -33.86 -24.77
CA ARG A 6 -37.76 -33.52 -24.76
C ARG A 6 -37.64 -31.99 -24.60
N PRO A 7 -36.79 -31.46 -23.72
CA PRO A 7 -36.64 -30.03 -23.50
C PRO A 7 -35.88 -29.41 -24.69
N LYS A 8 -36.48 -29.42 -25.88
CA LYS A 8 -35.81 -28.99 -27.11
C LYS A 8 -35.68 -27.47 -27.18
N ASN A 9 -36.40 -26.74 -26.31
CA ASN A 9 -36.45 -25.27 -26.25
C ASN A 9 -36.37 -24.73 -24.80
N GLN A 10 -35.51 -25.26 -23.94
CA GLN A 10 -35.13 -24.50 -22.74
C GLN A 10 -34.08 -23.46 -23.15
N LYS A 11 -34.52 -22.22 -23.40
CA LYS A 11 -33.61 -21.09 -23.60
C LYS A 11 -33.12 -20.65 -22.21
N LEU A 12 -31.86 -20.92 -21.91
CA LEU A 12 -31.19 -20.35 -20.75
C LEU A 12 -30.76 -18.93 -21.12
N LEU A 13 -31.45 -17.93 -20.56
CA LEU A 13 -31.05 -16.54 -20.67
C LEU A 13 -30.06 -16.26 -19.53
N SER A 14 -28.78 -16.18 -19.84
CA SER A 14 -27.73 -15.82 -18.88
C SER A 14 -27.36 -14.35 -19.12
N PHE A 15 -27.44 -13.54 -18.07
CA PHE A 15 -26.97 -12.17 -18.08
C PHE A 15 -25.58 -12.15 -17.45
N THR A 16 -24.57 -11.75 -18.21
CA THR A 16 -23.26 -11.40 -17.67
C THR A 16 -23.20 -9.88 -17.56
N ASP A 17 -23.29 -9.34 -16.35
CA ASP A 17 -23.04 -7.91 -16.15
C ASP A 17 -21.53 -7.68 -16.13
N ASN A 18 -20.96 -7.46 -17.33
CA ASN A 18 -19.55 -7.13 -17.52
C ASN A 18 -19.13 -5.87 -16.73
N ARG A 19 -20.10 -5.09 -16.22
CA ARG A 19 -19.85 -3.93 -15.35
C ARG A 19 -19.36 -4.35 -13.96
N GLN A 20 -19.78 -5.50 -13.42
CA GLN A 20 -19.33 -5.96 -12.11
C GLN A 20 -17.86 -6.37 -12.16
N ASP A 21 -17.48 -7.17 -13.16
CA ASP A 21 -16.09 -7.56 -13.37
C ASP A 21 -15.21 -6.34 -13.68
N ALA A 22 -15.69 -5.42 -14.52
CA ALA A 22 -14.99 -4.15 -14.78
C ALA A 22 -14.77 -3.34 -13.48
N SER A 23 -15.79 -3.20 -12.63
CA SER A 23 -15.67 -2.47 -11.37
C SER A 23 -14.68 -3.12 -10.40
N LEU A 24 -14.65 -4.46 -10.33
CA LEU A 24 -13.70 -5.21 -9.51
C LEU A 24 -12.27 -5.03 -10.01
N GLN A 25 -12.06 -5.14 -11.34
CA GLN A 25 -10.74 -4.92 -11.95
C GLN A 25 -10.26 -3.47 -11.77
N THR A 26 -11.15 -2.47 -11.87
CA THR A 26 -10.82 -1.08 -11.57
C THR A 26 -10.42 -0.89 -10.10
N GLY A 27 -11.10 -1.56 -9.17
CA GLY A 27 -10.71 -1.59 -7.76
C GLY A 27 -9.29 -2.13 -7.57
N HIS A 28 -9.00 -3.30 -8.15
CA HIS A 28 -7.66 -3.89 -8.10
C HIS A 28 -6.58 -2.99 -8.73
N PHE A 29 -6.90 -2.32 -9.83
CA PHE A 29 -5.98 -1.39 -10.47
C PHE A 29 -5.71 -0.16 -9.59
N ASN A 30 -6.73 0.41 -8.96
CA ASN A 30 -6.56 1.54 -8.04
C ASN A 30 -5.71 1.15 -6.82
N ASP A 31 -5.97 -0.03 -6.23
CA ASP A 31 -5.16 -0.55 -5.14
C ASP A 31 -3.69 -0.74 -5.56
N PHE A 32 -3.47 -1.27 -6.77
CA PHE A 32 -2.14 -1.43 -7.33
C PHE A 32 -1.41 -0.08 -7.48
N ILE A 33 -2.06 0.93 -8.05
CA ILE A 33 -1.48 2.27 -8.19
C ILE A 33 -1.15 2.88 -6.82
N CYS A 34 -2.05 2.75 -5.84
CA CYS A 34 -1.81 3.24 -4.48
C CYS A 34 -0.59 2.57 -3.83
N ILE A 35 -0.45 1.25 -3.96
CA ILE A 35 0.70 0.50 -3.42
C ILE A 35 1.99 0.93 -4.12
N VAL A 36 1.99 1.03 -5.45
CA VAL A 36 3.18 1.40 -6.23
C VAL A 36 3.60 2.84 -5.92
N ARG A 37 2.67 3.79 -5.82
CA ARG A 37 2.96 5.18 -5.43
C ARG A 37 3.60 5.24 -4.05
N LEU A 38 3.02 4.55 -3.06
CA LEU A 38 3.55 4.51 -1.69
C LEU A 38 4.98 3.94 -1.66
N ARG A 39 5.20 2.82 -2.34
CA ARG A 39 6.52 2.18 -2.42
C ARG A 39 7.53 3.03 -3.16
N SER A 40 7.13 3.68 -4.25
CA SER A 40 7.97 4.61 -5.00
C SER A 40 8.43 5.76 -4.10
N ALA A 41 7.50 6.41 -3.40
CA ALA A 41 7.82 7.49 -2.46
C ALA A 41 8.76 7.02 -1.34
N LEU A 42 8.49 5.87 -0.74
CA LEU A 42 9.38 5.29 0.29
C LEU A 42 10.78 5.00 -0.25
N TYR A 43 10.88 4.43 -1.46
CA TYR A 43 12.16 4.16 -2.10
C TYR A 43 12.94 5.45 -2.37
N HIS A 44 12.29 6.47 -2.94
CA HIS A 44 12.96 7.75 -3.23
C HIS A 44 13.35 8.50 -1.95
N ALA A 45 12.53 8.43 -0.89
CA ALA A 45 12.86 8.99 0.41
C ALA A 45 14.15 8.38 0.94
N LEU A 46 14.29 7.04 0.87
CA LEU A 46 15.52 6.34 1.25
C LEU A 46 16.70 6.72 0.35
N GLN A 47 16.47 6.90 -0.96
CA GLN A 47 17.55 7.32 -1.87
C GLN A 47 18.10 8.70 -1.53
N LYS A 48 17.28 9.63 -1.03
CA LYS A 48 17.73 10.95 -0.54
C LYS A 48 18.34 10.90 0.86
N ASN A 49 18.09 9.84 1.63
CA ASN A 49 18.54 9.68 3.02
C ASN A 49 19.45 8.47 3.19
N LYS A 50 20.71 8.59 2.71
CA LYS A 50 21.68 7.48 2.67
C LYS A 50 22.02 6.86 4.02
N ASN A 51 21.86 7.61 5.11
CA ASN A 51 22.10 7.13 6.47
C ASN A 51 20.92 6.31 7.04
N GLY A 52 19.88 6.08 6.23
CA GLY A 52 18.62 5.47 6.66
C GLY A 52 17.63 6.51 7.19
N ILE A 53 16.42 6.04 7.48
CA ILE A 53 15.31 6.85 8.00
C ILE A 53 14.79 6.16 9.25
N LYS A 54 14.61 6.92 10.34
CA LYS A 54 14.02 6.39 11.56
C LYS A 54 12.50 6.35 11.45
N ILE A 55 11.86 5.49 12.23
CA ILE A 55 10.40 5.30 12.19
C ILE A 55 9.61 6.59 12.45
N HIS A 56 10.10 7.50 13.30
CA HIS A 56 9.42 8.76 13.59
C HIS A 56 9.60 9.83 12.50
N GLU A 57 10.52 9.62 11.56
CA GLU A 57 10.80 10.55 10.45
C GLU A 57 10.20 10.04 9.12
N ILE A 58 9.79 8.77 9.07
CA ILE A 58 9.45 8.09 7.82
C ILE A 58 8.25 8.72 7.11
N THR A 59 7.24 9.15 7.87
CA THR A 59 6.02 9.74 7.34
C THR A 59 6.27 11.11 6.74
N GLU A 60 7.11 11.92 7.40
CA GLU A 60 7.57 13.21 6.89
C GLU A 60 8.22 13.02 5.51
N ARG A 61 9.28 12.21 5.45
CA ARG A 61 10.05 12.01 4.23
C ARG A 61 9.24 11.39 3.11
N VAL A 62 8.34 10.45 3.43
CA VAL A 62 7.46 9.83 2.42
C VAL A 62 6.42 10.83 1.93
N SER A 63 5.85 11.67 2.81
CA SER A 63 4.89 12.71 2.42
C SER A 63 5.52 13.75 1.49
N GLU A 64 6.76 14.16 1.76
CA GLU A 64 7.56 15.04 0.89
C GLU A 64 7.77 14.43 -0.51
N GLU A 65 8.09 13.14 -0.61
CA GLU A 65 8.24 12.47 -1.91
C GLU A 65 6.90 12.25 -2.64
N LEU A 66 5.80 12.03 -1.91
CA LEU A 66 4.48 11.92 -2.52
C LEU A 66 4.03 13.27 -3.10
N ASN A 67 4.48 14.39 -2.51
CA ASN A 67 4.24 15.75 -2.96
C ASN A 67 2.75 16.00 -3.28
N LEU A 68 1.88 15.58 -2.36
CA LEU A 68 0.43 15.73 -2.49
C LEU A 68 0.02 17.13 -2.07
N HIS A 69 -0.86 17.75 -2.85
CA HIS A 69 -1.61 18.91 -2.41
C HIS A 69 -2.68 18.49 -1.41
N GLU A 70 -3.01 19.37 -0.46
CA GLU A 70 -4.06 19.10 0.55
C GLU A 70 -5.40 18.69 -0.10
N SER A 71 -5.72 19.27 -1.25
CA SER A 71 -6.91 18.94 -2.04
C SER A 71 -6.98 17.49 -2.55
N GLU A 72 -5.86 16.77 -2.56
CA GLU A 72 -5.79 15.37 -3.01
C GLU A 72 -6.15 14.38 -1.89
N PHE A 73 -6.06 14.78 -0.62
CA PHE A 73 -6.24 13.87 0.51
C PHE A 73 -7.22 14.36 1.57
N ALA A 74 -7.50 15.66 1.64
CA ALA A 74 -8.46 16.23 2.58
C ALA A 74 -9.80 16.52 1.90
N ARG A 75 -10.89 16.24 2.63
CA ARG A 75 -12.25 16.56 2.17
C ARG A 75 -12.54 18.06 2.26
N GLU A 76 -12.12 18.66 3.36
CA GLU A 76 -12.18 20.11 3.60
C GLU A 76 -10.74 20.61 3.56
N TYR A 77 -10.42 21.40 2.55
CA TYR A 77 -9.07 21.90 2.30
C TYR A 77 -9.13 23.40 1.99
N ASN A 78 -8.02 24.08 2.27
CA ASN A 78 -7.87 25.48 1.93
C ASN A 78 -6.50 25.71 1.30
N THR A 79 -6.48 25.97 0.00
CA THR A 79 -5.24 26.15 -0.78
C THR A 79 -4.36 27.27 -0.24
N ASP A 80 -4.96 28.33 0.31
CA ASP A 80 -4.22 29.49 0.83
C ASP A 80 -3.72 29.25 2.26
N TRP A 81 -4.43 28.42 3.03
CA TRP A 81 -4.17 28.16 4.45
C TRP A 81 -4.38 26.67 4.79
N PRO A 82 -3.40 25.81 4.45
CA PRO A 82 -3.50 24.38 4.73
C PRO A 82 -3.66 24.11 6.22
N ASP A 83 -4.42 23.07 6.56
CA ASP A 83 -4.65 22.64 7.93
C ASP A 83 -3.58 21.62 8.37
N ASP A 84 -2.94 21.90 9.50
CA ASP A 84 -1.97 21.01 10.11
C ASP A 84 -2.62 19.68 10.55
N ASP A 85 -3.91 19.68 10.88
CA ASP A 85 -4.66 18.49 11.26
C ASP A 85 -4.83 17.54 10.07
N ASN A 86 -5.07 18.08 8.86
CA ASN A 86 -5.14 17.29 7.63
C ASN A 86 -3.79 16.61 7.34
N THR A 87 -2.70 17.38 7.47
CA THR A 87 -1.35 16.88 7.26
C THR A 87 -0.98 15.81 8.29
N SER A 88 -1.36 16.01 9.55
CA SER A 88 -1.14 15.04 10.63
C SER A 88 -1.92 13.75 10.37
N ALA A 89 -3.19 13.83 9.96
CA ALA A 89 -4.00 12.67 9.59
C ALA A 89 -3.40 11.88 8.42
N LEU A 90 -2.86 12.57 7.40
CA LEU A 90 -2.15 11.93 6.30
C LEU A 90 -0.92 11.17 6.81
N LYS A 91 -0.11 11.80 7.67
CA LYS A 91 1.10 11.18 8.22
C LYS A 91 0.77 9.92 9.04
N ASP A 92 -0.27 9.97 9.87
CA ASP A 92 -0.73 8.80 10.64
C ASP A 92 -1.20 7.66 9.72
N TYR A 93 -1.96 7.99 8.69
CA TYR A 93 -2.39 7.03 7.68
C TYR A 93 -1.19 6.39 6.97
N LEU A 94 -0.23 7.20 6.53
CA LEU A 94 0.98 6.72 5.87
C LEU A 94 1.80 5.80 6.78
N LEU A 95 1.94 6.13 8.07
CA LEU A 95 2.66 5.28 9.02
C LEU A 95 2.08 3.87 9.05
N ILE A 96 0.76 3.78 9.23
CA ILE A 96 0.05 2.51 9.27
C ILE A 96 0.25 1.76 7.94
N ARG A 97 0.04 2.42 6.80
CA ARG A 97 0.17 1.78 5.49
C ARG A 97 1.58 1.27 5.21
N ILE A 98 2.61 2.04 5.55
CA ILE A 98 4.01 1.64 5.40
C ILE A 98 4.30 0.41 6.27
N LEU A 99 3.90 0.43 7.54
CA LEU A 99 4.11 -0.70 8.45
C LEU A 99 3.42 -1.97 7.95
N TYR A 100 2.19 -1.88 7.45
CA TYR A 100 1.47 -3.02 6.90
C TYR A 100 2.07 -3.54 5.57
N ASP A 101 2.57 -2.66 4.72
CA ASP A 101 3.24 -3.05 3.48
C ASP A 101 4.58 -3.77 3.75
N LEU A 102 5.39 -3.18 4.63
CA LEU A 102 6.70 -3.74 5.02
C LEU A 102 6.58 -4.95 5.92
N LYS A 103 5.44 -5.17 6.60
CA LYS A 103 5.19 -6.39 7.36
C LYS A 103 5.48 -7.61 6.50
N ARG A 104 6.40 -8.46 6.97
CA ARG A 104 6.75 -9.71 6.31
C ARG A 104 5.49 -10.56 6.13
N GLY A 105 5.26 -10.98 4.90
CA GLY A 105 4.12 -11.81 4.52
C GLY A 105 4.44 -12.64 3.29
N TRP A 106 3.68 -13.71 3.08
CA TRP A 106 3.84 -14.56 1.90
C TRP A 106 3.19 -13.90 0.69
N ARG A 107 3.91 -12.99 0.03
CA ARG A 107 3.48 -12.29 -1.19
C ARG A 107 4.28 -12.83 -2.37
N TYR A 108 3.66 -13.65 -3.20
CA TYR A 108 4.27 -14.11 -4.46
C TYR A 108 4.15 -13.04 -5.54
N ILE A 109 2.98 -12.39 -5.62
CA ILE A 109 2.69 -11.27 -6.51
C ILE A 109 2.89 -9.98 -5.71
N LEU A 110 3.67 -9.04 -6.27
CA LEU A 110 4.00 -7.75 -5.65
C LEU A 110 4.68 -7.84 -4.27
N PRO A 111 5.83 -8.54 -4.16
CA PRO A 111 6.66 -8.51 -2.95
C PRO A 111 6.94 -7.07 -2.51
N ASN A 112 7.04 -6.85 -1.20
CA ASN A 112 7.36 -5.52 -0.67
C ASN A 112 8.82 -5.13 -0.95
N LEU A 113 9.18 -3.88 -0.69
CA LEU A 113 10.51 -3.38 -1.02
C LEU A 113 11.65 -4.14 -0.33
N GLU A 114 11.44 -4.63 0.89
CA GLU A 114 12.43 -5.45 1.61
C GLU A 114 12.63 -6.79 0.89
N GLN A 115 11.54 -7.45 0.49
CA GLN A 115 11.57 -8.71 -0.26
C GLN A 115 12.20 -8.56 -1.65
N CYS A 116 12.10 -7.37 -2.26
CA CYS A 116 12.77 -7.03 -3.51
C CYS A 116 14.25 -6.66 -3.33
N GLY A 117 14.77 -6.57 -2.11
CA GLY A 117 16.13 -6.10 -1.84
C GLY A 117 16.33 -4.60 -2.12
N LEU A 118 15.25 -3.82 -2.18
CA LEU A 118 15.28 -2.38 -2.45
C LEU A 118 15.40 -1.53 -1.19
N LEU A 119 15.18 -2.14 -0.01
CA LEU A 119 15.49 -1.56 1.29
C LEU A 119 15.87 -2.66 2.28
N GLN A 120 16.46 -2.26 3.40
CA GLN A 120 16.79 -3.13 4.52
C GLN A 120 16.30 -2.49 5.82
N ILE A 121 15.67 -3.29 6.67
CA ILE A 121 15.28 -2.87 8.02
C ILE A 121 16.39 -3.28 8.99
N THR A 122 16.90 -2.31 9.75
CA THR A 122 17.95 -2.52 10.76
C THR A 122 17.46 -2.05 12.13
N TYR A 123 17.98 -2.65 13.18
CA TYR A 123 17.64 -2.28 14.55
C TYR A 123 18.79 -1.52 15.20
N HIS A 124 18.47 -0.37 15.79
CA HIS A 124 19.46 0.46 16.45
C HIS A 124 20.14 -0.32 17.58
N LYS A 125 21.48 -0.33 17.60
CA LYS A 125 22.32 -1.05 18.58
C LYS A 125 22.18 -2.57 18.59
N LEU A 126 21.62 -3.19 17.56
CA LEU A 126 21.52 -4.65 17.50
C LEU A 126 22.90 -5.32 17.57
N ASP A 127 23.89 -4.81 16.84
CA ASP A 127 25.24 -5.39 16.85
C ASP A 127 25.91 -5.27 18.22
N LEU A 128 25.70 -4.13 18.90
CA LEU A 128 26.19 -3.93 20.28
C LEU A 128 25.53 -4.92 21.24
N PHE A 129 24.23 -5.17 21.07
CA PHE A 129 23.50 -6.15 21.87
C PHE A 129 24.01 -7.58 21.62
N VAL A 130 24.21 -7.96 20.35
CA VAL A 130 24.71 -9.30 19.97
C VAL A 130 26.13 -9.53 20.51
N GLN A 131 26.97 -8.49 20.56
CA GLN A 131 28.32 -8.58 21.13
C GLN A 131 28.35 -8.74 22.66
N GLN A 132 27.23 -8.51 23.36
CA GLN A 132 27.19 -8.55 24.82
C GLN A 132 27.04 -9.93 25.45
N GLU A 133 26.96 -11.03 24.69
CA GLU A 133 26.69 -12.36 25.29
C GLU A 133 27.84 -13.36 25.25
N PRO A 134 28.16 -13.97 26.42
CA PRO A 134 28.39 -15.39 26.56
C PRO A 134 27.17 -16.03 27.26
N PHE A 135 25.95 -15.80 26.76
CA PHE A 135 24.77 -16.61 27.14
C PHE A 135 24.62 -17.75 26.13
N PHE A 136 25.69 -18.51 25.97
CA PHE A 136 25.73 -19.94 25.75
C PHE A 136 26.98 -20.48 26.43
#